data_AF-A0A933H729-F1
#
_entry.id   AF-A0A933H729-F1
#
_cell.length_a   1.000
_cell.length_b   1.000
_cell.length_c   1.000
_cell.angle_alpha   90.00
_cell.angle_beta   90.00
_cell.angle_gamma   90.00
#
_symmetry.space_group_name_H-M   'P 1'
#
loop_
_entity.id
_entity.type
_entity.pdbx_description
1 polymer ?
#
loop_
_entity_poly.entity_id
_entity_poly.type
_entity_poly.pdbx_seq_one_letter_code
_entity_poly.pdbx_strand_id
1 'polypeptide(L)'
;MIPTRTLPPTVTFERVKKLGGDLVSREQLLRQIIERFERKYEFSLEELNRRLETRQIAEHPTWEDSIEWGNAVDQLSQIQLMQSILSWLINLLKP
;
A
#
# COMPACT_ATOMS: atom_id res chain seq x y z
N MET A 1 7.06 -27.31 -17.65
CA MET A 1 5.99 -27.58 -16.66
C MET A 1 6.51 -27.17 -15.30
N ILE A 2 5.96 -26.11 -14.71
CA ILE A 2 6.17 -25.85 -13.28
C ILE A 2 5.48 -27.02 -12.56
N PRO A 3 6.16 -27.77 -11.67
CA PRO A 3 5.50 -28.84 -10.93
C PRO A 3 4.29 -28.24 -10.22
N THR A 4 3.10 -28.76 -10.51
CA THR A 4 1.84 -28.38 -9.87
C THR A 4 1.91 -28.77 -8.40
N ARG A 5 2.59 -27.95 -7.60
CA ARG A 5 2.38 -27.94 -6.15
C ARG A 5 0.91 -27.59 -5.97
N THR A 6 0.14 -28.56 -5.51
CA THR A 6 -1.24 -28.35 -5.06
C THR A 6 -1.26 -27.18 -4.09
N LEU A 7 -2.15 -26.22 -4.32
CA LEU A 7 -2.32 -25.09 -3.40
C LEU A 7 -2.57 -25.62 -1.97
N PRO A 8 -2.10 -24.91 -0.93
CA PRO A 8 -2.44 -25.26 0.44
C PRO A 8 -3.97 -25.31 0.60
N PRO A 9 -4.52 -26.25 1.39
CA PRO A 9 -5.98 -26.42 1.55
C PRO A 9 -6.68 -25.19 2.14
N THR A 10 -5.92 -24.29 2.75
CA THR A 10 -6.40 -23.00 3.28
C THR A 10 -6.59 -21.93 2.20
N VAL A 11 -6.05 -22.13 0.99
CA VAL A 11 -6.13 -21.21 -0.14
C VAL A 11 -7.30 -21.65 -1.03
N THR A 12 -8.49 -21.19 -0.67
CA THR A 12 -9.72 -21.41 -1.46
C THR A 12 -10.04 -20.17 -2.29
N PHE A 13 -10.77 -20.35 -3.40
CA PHE A 13 -11.21 -19.24 -4.25
C PHE A 13 -11.94 -18.15 -3.45
N GLU A 14 -12.87 -18.53 -2.57
CA GLU A 14 -13.61 -17.58 -1.72
C GLU A 14 -12.69 -16.80 -0.76
N ARG A 15 -11.67 -17.44 -0.18
CA ARG A 15 -10.70 -16.76 0.70
C ARG A 15 -9.81 -15.80 -0.08
N VAL A 16 -9.38 -16.19 -1.28
CA VAL A 16 -8.59 -15.35 -2.18
C VAL A 16 -9.41 -14.14 -2.64
N LYS A 17 -10.70 -14.35 -2.99
CA LYS A 17 -11.63 -13.29 -3.36
C LYS A 17 -11.88 -12.31 -2.21
N LYS A 18 -12.11 -12.84 -0.99
CA LYS A 18 -12.27 -12.01 0.22
C LYS A 18 -11.03 -11.17 0.49
N LEU A 19 -9.84 -11.78 0.45
CA LEU A 19 -8.57 -11.06 0.60
C LEU A 19 -8.42 -9.95 -0.44
N GLY A 20 -8.81 -10.20 -1.69
CA GLY A 20 -8.84 -9.17 -2.73
C GLY A 20 -9.72 -7.97 -2.36
N GLY A 21 -10.91 -8.22 -1.81
CA GLY A 21 -11.80 -7.18 -1.29
C GLY A 21 -11.18 -6.39 -0.13
N ASP A 22 -10.60 -7.07 0.85
CA ASP A 22 -9.93 -6.45 1.99
C ASP A 22 -8.77 -5.52 1.54
N LEU A 23 -8.00 -5.95 0.53
CA LEU A 23 -6.93 -5.14 -0.06
C LEU A 23 -7.45 -3.88 -0.76
N VAL A 24 -8.58 -3.94 -1.47
CA VAL A 24 -9.20 -2.76 -2.10
C VAL A 24 -9.62 -1.74 -1.05
N SER A 25 -10.29 -2.19 0.03
CA SER A 25 -10.67 -1.29 1.13
C SER A 25 -9.45 -0.66 1.80
N ARG A 26 -8.39 -1.44 2.01
CA ARG A 26 -7.15 -0.94 2.62
C ARG A 26 -6.42 0.05 1.71
N GLU A 27 -6.38 -0.20 0.40
CA GLU A 27 -5.85 0.73 -0.60
C GLU A 27 -6.58 2.08 -0.55
N GLN A 28 -7.91 2.07 -0.54
CA GLN A 28 -8.71 3.29 -0.49
C GLN A 28 -8.40 4.12 0.77
N LEU A 29 -8.27 3.47 1.93
CA LEU A 29 -7.88 4.14 3.16
C LEU A 29 -6.48 4.77 3.06
N LEU A 30 -5.50 4.06 2.50
CA LEU A 30 -4.14 4.60 2.33
C LEU A 30 -4.11 5.79 1.39
N ARG A 31 -4.87 5.74 0.29
CA ARG A 31 -5.01 6.87 -0.63
C ARG A 31 -5.58 8.11 0.06
N GLN A 32 -6.61 7.95 0.89
CA GLN A 32 -7.17 9.06 1.67
C GLN A 32 -6.16 9.67 2.65
N ILE A 33 -5.31 8.83 3.27
CA ILE A 33 -4.24 9.30 4.16
C ILE A 33 -3.20 10.09 3.36
N ILE A 34 -2.75 9.57 2.22
CA ILE A 34 -1.79 10.24 1.33
C ILE A 34 -2.36 11.59 0.85
N GLU A 35 -3.60 11.60 0.33
CA GLU A 35 -4.28 12.82 -0.13
C GLU A 35 -4.46 13.86 0.98
N ARG A 36 -4.62 13.43 2.24
CA ARG A 36 -4.67 14.33 3.39
C ARG A 36 -3.33 15.04 3.58
N PHE A 37 -2.21 14.32 3.46
CA PHE A 37 -0.89 14.90 3.60
C PHE A 37 -0.50 15.77 2.40
N GLU A 38 -0.80 15.34 1.18
CA GLU A 38 -0.60 16.14 -0.03
C GLU A 38 -1.32 17.50 0.07
N ARG A 39 -2.56 17.51 0.58
CA ARG A 39 -3.31 18.75 0.84
C ARG A 39 -2.76 19.57 2.00
N LYS A 40 -2.24 18.93 3.05
CA LYS A 40 -1.69 19.62 4.22
C LYS A 40 -0.40 20.36 3.88
N TYR A 41 0.46 19.74 3.07
CA TYR A 41 1.80 20.26 2.80
C TYR A 41 1.91 21.00 1.46
N GLU A 42 1.08 20.70 0.47
CA GLU A 42 1.09 21.33 -0.86
C GLU A 42 2.41 21.13 -1.65
N PHE A 43 3.28 20.22 -1.20
CA PHE A 43 4.49 19.75 -1.87
C PHE A 43 4.68 18.25 -1.60
N SER A 44 5.62 17.59 -2.29
CA SER A 44 5.79 16.14 -2.19
C SER A 44 6.41 15.68 -0.86
N LEU A 45 6.28 14.40 -0.53
CA LEU A 45 6.92 13.78 0.63
C LEU A 45 8.45 13.94 0.59
N GLU A 46 9.07 13.83 -0.58
CA GLU A 46 10.51 14.02 -0.74
C GLU A 46 10.92 15.45 -0.37
N GLU A 47 10.13 16.44 -0.78
CA GLU A 47 10.39 17.84 -0.43
C GLU A 47 10.15 18.09 1.07
N LEU A 48 9.15 17.43 1.68
CA LEU A 48 8.94 17.47 3.12
C LEU A 48 10.17 16.96 3.89
N ASN A 49 10.67 15.79 3.49
CA ASN A 49 11.85 15.17 4.10
C ASN A 49 13.09 16.04 3.91
N ARG A 50 13.31 16.60 2.71
CA ARG A 50 14.41 17.54 2.45
C ARG A 50 14.35 18.77 3.36
N ARG A 51 13.16 19.34 3.56
CA ARG A 51 12.96 20.51 4.45
C ARG A 51 13.18 20.18 5.92
N LEU A 52 12.78 18.98 6.38
CA LEU A 52 13.07 18.47 7.72
C LEU A 52 14.59 18.33 7.93
N GLU A 53 15.28 17.66 7.01
CA GLU A 53 16.74 17.45 7.06
C GLU A 53 17.52 18.78 7.09
N THR A 54 17.07 19.76 6.30
CA THR A 54 17.70 21.09 6.23
C THR A 54 17.19 22.06 7.28
N ARG A 55 16.31 21.63 8.20
CA ARG A 55 15.69 22.45 9.26
C ARG A 55 14.99 23.71 8.74
N GLN A 56 14.45 23.63 7.53
CA GLN A 56 13.69 24.72 6.89
C GLN A 56 12.26 24.83 7.42
N ILE A 57 11.79 23.81 8.16
CA ILE A 57 10.48 23.75 8.79
C ILE A 57 10.60 23.25 10.22
N ALA A 58 9.57 23.49 11.03
CA ALA A 58 9.51 22.96 12.39
C ALA A 58 9.52 21.44 12.38
N GLU A 59 10.36 20.84 13.21
CA GLU A 59 10.52 19.39 13.29
C GLU A 59 9.25 18.73 13.82
N HIS A 60 8.70 19.20 14.94
CA HIS A 60 7.42 18.73 15.46
C HIS A 60 6.28 19.68 15.05
N PRO A 61 5.11 19.17 14.58
CA PRO A 61 4.72 17.75 14.44
C PRO A 61 5.10 17.12 13.08
N THR A 62 5.87 17.84 12.28
CA THR A 62 6.11 17.52 10.88
C THR A 62 6.88 16.21 10.65
N TRP A 63 7.73 15.83 11.59
CA TRP A 63 8.49 14.59 11.56
C TRP A 63 7.56 13.38 11.69
N GLU A 64 6.64 13.39 12.64
CA GLU A 64 5.63 12.33 12.80
C GLU A 64 4.75 12.21 11.55
N ASP A 65 4.32 13.35 11.01
CA ASP A 65 3.54 13.40 9.78
C ASP A 65 4.33 12.81 8.59
N SER A 66 5.63 13.11 8.48
CA SER A 66 6.48 12.56 7.40
C SER A 66 6.62 11.04 7.48
N ILE A 67 6.70 10.49 8.69
CA ILE A 67 6.75 9.05 8.92
C ILE A 67 5.41 8.40 8.58
N GLU A 68 4.30 8.98 9.04
CA GLU A 68 2.97 8.46 8.73
C GLU A 68 2.70 8.48 7.21
N TRP A 69 3.09 9.57 6.54
CA TRP A 69 2.94 9.67 5.08
C TRP A 69 3.82 8.65 4.35
N GLY A 70 5.11 8.54 4.69
CA GLY A 70 6.00 7.54 4.09
C GLY A 70 5.51 6.11 4.27
N ASN A 71 5.08 5.76 5.49
CA ASN A 71 4.47 4.46 5.77
C ASN A 71 3.23 4.20 4.92
N ALA A 72 2.41 5.22 4.66
CA ALA A 72 1.21 5.07 3.83
C ALA A 72 1.56 4.81 2.36
N VAL A 73 2.56 5.52 1.82
CA VAL A 73 3.07 5.32 0.45
C VAL A 73 3.65 3.92 0.28
N ASP A 74 4.50 3.47 1.21
CA ASP A 74 5.13 2.16 1.15
C ASP A 74 4.08 1.03 1.24
N GLN A 75 3.13 1.15 2.16
CA GLN A 75 2.04 0.17 2.29
C GLN A 75 1.15 0.14 1.05
N LEU A 76 0.91 1.30 0.40
CA LEU A 76 0.12 1.36 -0.82
C LEU A 76 0.81 0.58 -1.95
N SER A 77 2.12 0.77 -2.11
CA SER A 77 2.92 0.01 -3.09
C SER A 77 2.85 -1.50 -2.84
N GLN A 78 2.98 -1.94 -1.59
CA GLN A 78 2.87 -3.36 -1.23
C GLN A 78 1.48 -3.93 -1.54
N ILE A 79 0.41 -3.16 -1.29
CA ILE A 79 -0.95 -3.60 -1.60
C ILE A 79 -1.15 -3.78 -3.10
N GLN A 80 -0.66 -2.85 -3.92
CA GLN A 80 -0.75 -2.96 -5.38
C GLN A 80 -0.01 -4.19 -5.91
N LEU A 81 1.15 -4.51 -5.33
CA LEU A 81 1.86 -5.76 -5.62
C LEU A 81 1.03 -6.99 -5.22
N MET A 82 0.45 -7.01 -4.02
CA MET A 82 -0.39 -8.12 -3.56
C MET A 82 -1.63 -8.30 -4.44
N GLN A 83 -2.31 -7.23 -4.82
CA GLN A 83 -3.45 -7.27 -5.75
C GLN A 83 -3.05 -7.86 -7.11
N SER A 84 -1.86 -7.51 -7.62
CA SER A 84 -1.33 -8.05 -8.87
C SER A 84 -1.08 -9.56 -8.76
N ILE A 85 -0.48 -10.01 -7.66
CA ILE A 85 -0.26 -11.43 -7.36
C ILE A 85 -1.58 -12.19 -7.25
N LEU A 86 -2.57 -11.66 -6.52
CA LEU A 86 -3.88 -12.29 -6.38
C LEU A 86 -4.61 -12.38 -7.72
N SER A 87 -4.54 -11.33 -8.54
CA SER A 87 -5.14 -11.33 -9.87
C SER A 87 -4.51 -12.39 -10.77
N TRP A 88 -3.18 -12.54 -10.72
CA TRP A 88 -2.46 -13.60 -11.40
C TRP A 88 -2.87 -15.00 -10.92
N LEU A 89 -2.97 -15.21 -9.59
CA LEU A 89 -3.41 -16.48 -9.00
C LEU A 89 -4.85 -16.83 -9.40
N ILE A 90 -5.77 -15.87 -9.39
CA ILE A 90 -7.15 -16.09 -9.80
C ILE A 90 -7.21 -16.54 -11.27
N ASN A 91 -6.44 -15.91 -12.15
CA ASN A 91 -6.39 -16.30 -13.56
C ASN A 91 -5.79 -17.70 -13.77
N LEU A 92 -4.81 -18.10 -12.96
CA LEU A 92 -4.24 -19.45 -12.98
C LEU A 92 -5.24 -20.53 -12.53
N LEU A 93 -6.17 -20.16 -11.65
CA LEU A 93 -7.16 -21.09 -11.07
C LEU A 93 -8.48 -21.15 -11.84
N LYS A 94 -8.65 -20.34 -12.89
CA LYS A 94 -9.81 -20.45 -13.77
C LYS A 94 -9.73 -21.81 -14.51
N PRO A 95 -10.84 -22.56 -14.58
CA PRO A 95 -10.90 -23.84 -15.30
C PRO A 95 -10.68 -23.66 -16.81
#